data_AF-A0A7S3H7V3-F1
#
_entry.id   AF-A0A7S3H7V3-F1
#
_cell.length_a   1.000
_cell.length_b   1.000
_cell.length_c   1.000
_cell.angle_alpha   90.00
_cell.angle_beta   90.00
_cell.angle_gamma   90.00
#
_symmetry.space_group_name_H-M   'P 1'
#
loop_
_entity.id
_entity.type
_entity.pdbx_description
1 polymer ?
#
loop_
_entity_poly.entity_id
_entity_poly.type
_entity_poly.pdbx_seq_one_letter_code
_entity_poly.pdbx_strand_id
1 'polypeptide(L)'
;VAEGSATGQGTAYTKRGAAEGQKSLSSGGRSWTKNWIVFDNSYFTDMGKNDPEVIYFPTDTVLQTDAGFKVHCERFAKDQAAFFASYAAAHKKLSELGC
;
A
#
# COMPACT_ATOMS: atom_id res chain seq x y z
N VAL A 1 10.41 -14.49 -9.85
CA VAL A 1 9.90 -14.20 -8.50
C VAL A 1 10.71 -13.00 -8.01
N ALA A 2 10.12 -11.81 -7.99
CA ALA A 2 10.83 -10.61 -7.56
C ALA A 2 10.81 -10.57 -6.03
N GLU A 3 11.83 -11.14 -5.40
CA GLU A 3 12.06 -11.00 -3.96
C GLU A 3 12.53 -9.56 -3.69
N GLY A 4 11.59 -8.70 -3.34
CA GLY A 4 11.88 -7.34 -2.91
C GLY A 4 12.46 -7.35 -1.50
N SER A 5 13.78 -7.49 -1.37
CA SER A 5 14.48 -7.17 -0.11
C SER A 5 14.05 -5.77 0.38
N ALA A 6 13.57 -5.71 1.62
CA ALA A 6 13.18 -4.47 2.30
C ALA A 6 14.38 -3.70 2.88
N THR A 7 15.60 -4.26 2.79
CA THR A 7 16.83 -3.60 3.22
C THR A 7 17.54 -3.00 2.00
N GLY A 8 17.34 -1.70 1.78
CA GLY A 8 17.99 -1.01 0.67
C GLY A 8 17.50 0.43 0.54
N GLN A 9 18.43 1.32 0.20
CA GLN A 9 18.27 2.76 -0.03
C GLN A 9 16.94 3.12 -0.72
N GLY A 10 16.38 4.29 -0.39
CA GLY A 10 15.11 4.77 -0.94
C GLY A 10 15.00 4.72 -2.46
N THR A 11 13.79 4.43 -2.91
CA THR A 11 13.36 4.38 -4.32
C THR A 11 13.24 5.79 -4.91
N ALA A 12 13.05 5.95 -6.22
CA ALA A 12 12.78 7.26 -6.80
C ALA A 12 11.61 8.01 -6.12
N TYR A 13 10.64 7.27 -5.59
CA TYR A 13 9.46 7.83 -4.92
C TYR A 13 9.72 8.24 -3.45
N THR A 14 10.67 7.61 -2.77
CA THR A 14 10.88 7.74 -1.32
C THR A 14 12.21 8.42 -0.95
N LYS A 15 13.10 8.68 -1.93
CA LYS A 15 14.40 9.34 -1.75
C LYS A 15 14.35 10.67 -1.00
N ARG A 16 13.29 11.47 -1.20
CA ARG A 16 13.16 12.80 -0.59
C ARG A 16 12.53 12.78 0.82
N GLY A 17 12.14 11.61 1.33
CA GLY A 17 11.43 11.48 2.60
C GLY A 17 10.01 12.04 2.54
N ALA A 18 9.26 11.91 3.64
CA ALA A 18 7.93 12.50 3.77
C ALA A 18 8.06 14.02 3.93
N ALA A 19 7.53 14.79 2.99
CA ALA A 19 7.62 16.25 3.03
C ALA A 19 6.62 16.93 3.98
N GLU A 20 5.59 16.19 4.45
CA GLU A 20 4.50 16.75 5.25
C GLU A 20 4.79 16.60 6.76
N GLY A 21 5.15 17.70 7.42
CA GLY A 21 4.95 17.88 8.87
C GLY A 21 6.13 17.62 9.83
N GLN A 22 7.11 16.80 9.48
CA GLN A 22 8.34 16.66 10.28
C GLN A 22 9.54 16.52 9.37
N LYS A 23 10.63 17.22 9.68
CA LYS A 23 11.98 17.02 9.12
C LYS A 23 12.51 15.62 9.47
N SER A 24 11.85 14.55 9.02
CA SER A 24 12.46 13.23 8.97
C SER A 24 13.42 13.27 7.79
N LEU A 25 14.64 13.74 8.05
CA LEU A 25 15.81 13.68 7.17
C LEU A 25 16.28 12.23 6.90
N SER A 26 15.37 11.27 7.01
CA SER A 26 15.64 9.85 6.79
C SER A 26 15.28 9.57 5.34
N SER A 27 16.25 9.16 4.53
CA SER A 27 16.00 8.55 3.23
C SER A 27 14.90 7.49 3.43
N GLY A 28 13.73 7.67 2.82
CA GLY A 28 12.63 6.72 2.97
C GLY A 28 13.04 5.33 2.50
N GLY A 29 12.38 4.30 3.02
CA GLY A 29 12.58 2.91 2.57
C GLY A 29 11.97 2.67 1.18
N ARG A 30 11.48 1.46 0.91
CA ARG A 30 10.69 1.18 -0.30
C ARG A 30 9.20 1.33 0.00
N SER A 31 8.39 1.65 -1.01
CA SER A 31 6.94 1.88 -0.87
C SER A 31 6.10 0.93 -1.71
N TRP A 32 4.87 0.69 -1.27
CA TRP A 32 3.87 -0.09 -2.02
C TRP A 32 3.18 0.69 -3.15
N THR A 33 3.28 2.02 -3.13
CA THR A 33 2.68 2.89 -4.14
C THR A 33 3.65 3.99 -4.55
N LYS A 34 3.42 4.59 -5.71
CA LYS A 34 4.19 5.74 -6.21
C LYS A 34 3.96 6.96 -5.34
N ASN A 35 2.71 7.18 -4.92
CA ASN A 35 2.28 8.27 -4.06
C ASN A 35 2.21 7.82 -2.58
N TRP A 36 3.33 7.37 -2.03
CA TRP A 36 3.36 6.67 -0.74
C TRP A 36 2.93 7.48 0.50
N ILE A 37 2.82 8.81 0.38
CA ILE A 37 2.32 9.71 1.44
C ILE A 37 0.82 10.00 1.29
N VAL A 38 0.23 9.66 0.14
CA VAL A 38 -1.18 9.93 -0.15
C VAL A 38 -1.99 8.70 0.19
N PHE A 39 -3.04 8.89 0.98
CA PHE A 39 -4.01 7.84 1.25
C PHE A 39 -5.04 7.78 0.12
N ASP A 40 -4.78 6.93 -0.87
CA ASP A 40 -5.64 6.70 -2.04
C ASP A 40 -5.83 5.19 -2.29
N ASN A 41 -6.55 4.83 -3.35
CA ASN A 41 -6.72 3.42 -3.75
C ASN A 41 -5.60 2.91 -4.68
N SER A 42 -4.48 3.63 -4.83
CA SER A 42 -3.43 3.30 -5.80
C SER A 42 -2.79 1.95 -5.55
N TYR A 43 -2.77 1.51 -4.28
CA TYR A 43 -2.35 0.16 -3.88
C TYR A 43 -3.10 -0.93 -4.65
N PHE A 44 -4.42 -0.81 -4.80
CA PHE A 44 -5.23 -1.80 -5.51
C PHE A 44 -5.18 -1.63 -7.03
N THR A 45 -4.97 -0.41 -7.54
CA THR A 45 -4.94 -0.14 -8.98
C THR A 45 -3.60 -0.48 -9.63
N ASP A 46 -2.51 -0.33 -8.90
CA ASP A 46 -1.15 -0.56 -9.39
C ASP A 46 -0.65 -1.99 -9.10
N MET A 47 -1.45 -2.76 -8.37
CA MET A 47 -1.23 -4.16 -8.07
C MET A 47 -1.13 -4.99 -9.37
N GLY A 48 0.04 -5.54 -9.66
CA GLY A 48 0.30 -6.34 -10.87
C GLY A 48 0.91 -5.58 -12.06
N LYS A 49 1.20 -4.27 -11.92
CA LYS A 49 1.89 -3.49 -12.97
C LYS A 49 3.41 -3.71 -13.03
N ASN A 50 3.96 -4.57 -12.15
CA ASN A 50 5.38 -4.97 -12.08
C ASN A 50 6.36 -3.77 -12.11
N ASP A 51 6.06 -2.71 -11.37
CA ASP A 51 6.99 -1.60 -11.20
C ASP A 51 8.16 -2.04 -10.30
N PRO A 52 9.43 -2.00 -10.78
CA PRO A 52 10.58 -2.47 -10.01
C PRO A 52 10.89 -1.62 -8.77
N GLU A 53 10.41 -0.37 -8.74
CA GLU A 53 10.61 0.55 -7.61
C GLU A 53 9.56 0.38 -6.51
N VAL A 54 8.46 -0.31 -6.79
CA VAL A 54 7.43 -0.64 -5.80
C VAL A 54 7.73 -1.99 -5.16
N ILE A 55 7.52 -2.10 -3.84
CA ILE A 55 7.58 -3.39 -3.16
C ILE A 55 6.27 -4.16 -3.30
N TYR A 56 6.43 -5.46 -3.42
CA TYR A 56 5.33 -6.40 -3.52
C TYR A 56 5.70 -7.68 -2.78
N PHE A 57 4.86 -8.11 -1.84
CA PHE A 57 5.10 -9.31 -1.05
C PHE A 57 4.23 -10.49 -1.51
N PRO A 58 4.60 -11.73 -1.14
CA PRO A 58 3.77 -12.90 -1.38
C PRO A 58 2.36 -12.76 -0.76
N THR A 59 2.22 -12.08 0.38
CA THR A 59 0.92 -11.79 1.00
C THR A 59 0.04 -10.90 0.13
N ASP A 60 0.64 -9.92 -0.55
CA ASP A 60 -0.07 -9.06 -1.50
C ASP A 60 -0.57 -9.89 -2.70
N THR A 61 0.23 -10.88 -3.13
CA THR A 61 -0.18 -11.82 -4.19
C THR A 61 -1.45 -12.59 -3.82
N VAL A 62 -1.54 -13.05 -2.57
CA VAL A 62 -2.69 -13.81 -2.08
C VAL A 62 -3.99 -12.99 -2.18
N LEU A 63 -3.92 -11.67 -1.94
CA LEU A 63 -5.08 -10.78 -2.05
C LEU A 63 -5.67 -10.74 -3.47
N GLN A 64 -4.83 -10.95 -4.49
CA GLN A 64 -5.27 -10.98 -5.90
C GLN A 64 -5.67 -12.38 -6.38
N THR A 65 -5.05 -13.43 -5.83
CA THR A 65 -5.25 -14.81 -6.31
C THR A 65 -6.39 -15.52 -5.60
N ASP A 66 -6.60 -15.25 -4.31
CA ASP A 66 -7.65 -15.89 -3.53
C ASP A 66 -9.03 -15.37 -3.91
N ALA A 67 -9.98 -16.27 -4.15
CA ALA A 67 -11.31 -15.91 -4.62
C ALA A 67 -12.10 -15.05 -3.62
N GLY A 68 -11.86 -15.22 -2.31
CA GLY A 68 -12.51 -14.44 -1.26
C GLY A 68 -12.00 -13.01 -1.22
N PHE A 69 -10.68 -12.82 -1.32
CA PHE A 69 -10.07 -11.48 -1.25
C PHE A 69 -10.12 -10.71 -2.57
N LYS A 70 -10.04 -11.42 -3.70
CA LYS A 70 -10.00 -10.81 -5.04
C LYS A 70 -11.20 -9.91 -5.30
N VAL A 71 -12.40 -10.31 -4.87
CA VAL A 71 -13.63 -9.52 -5.07
C VAL A 71 -13.53 -8.14 -4.39
N HIS A 72 -12.91 -8.08 -3.21
CA HIS A 72 -12.69 -6.83 -2.50
C HIS A 72 -11.62 -5.98 -3.17
N CYS A 73 -10.50 -6.58 -3.59
CA CYS A 73 -9.43 -5.87 -4.29
C CYS A 73 -9.91 -5.25 -5.60
N GLU A 74 -10.67 -5.99 -6.41
CA GLU A 74 -11.24 -5.49 -7.67
C GLU A 74 -12.27 -4.38 -7.43
N ARG A 75 -13.07 -4.49 -6.36
CA ARG A 75 -14.02 -3.44 -5.97
C ARG A 75 -13.29 -2.16 -5.57
N PHE A 76 -12.28 -2.26 -4.73
CA PHE A 76 -11.51 -1.10 -4.24
C PHE A 76 -10.65 -0.45 -5.32
N ALA A 77 -10.15 -1.23 -6.28
CA ALA A 77 -9.47 -0.70 -7.45
C ALA A 77 -10.39 0.18 -8.33
N LYS A 78 -11.68 -0.14 -8.42
CA LYS A 78 -12.67 0.60 -9.23
C LYS A 78 -13.32 1.75 -8.48
N ASP A 79 -13.50 1.61 -7.17
CA ASP A 79 -14.24 2.55 -6.33
C ASP A 79 -13.43 2.91 -5.06
N GLN A 80 -12.81 4.09 -5.10
CA GLN A 80 -12.07 4.64 -3.98
C GLN A 80 -12.97 4.97 -2.77
N ALA A 81 -14.22 5.39 -2.98
CA ALA A 81 -15.13 5.71 -1.89
C ALA A 81 -15.52 4.45 -1.12
N ALA A 82 -15.77 3.35 -1.83
CA ALA A 82 -16.01 2.04 -1.21
C ALA A 82 -14.80 1.54 -0.40
N PHE A 83 -13.58 1.79 -0.89
CA PHE A 83 -12.35 1.50 -0.15
C PHE A 83 -12.29 2.30 1.16
N PHE A 84 -12.43 3.63 1.09
CA PHE A 84 -12.35 4.48 2.28
C PHE A 84 -13.41 4.13 3.33
N ALA A 85 -14.65 3.88 2.91
CA ALA A 85 -15.71 3.47 3.82
C ALA A 85 -15.40 2.13 4.52
N SER A 86 -14.92 1.15 3.77
CA SER A 86 -14.57 -0.17 4.31
C SER A 86 -13.34 -0.10 5.22
N TYR A 87 -12.33 0.68 4.84
CA TYR A 87 -11.13 0.90 5.63
C TYR A 87 -11.45 1.58 6.95
N ALA A 88 -12.24 2.67 6.94
CA ALA A 88 -12.62 3.37 8.16
C ALA A 88 -13.35 2.45 9.15
N ALA A 89 -14.29 1.64 8.67
CA ALA A 89 -15.02 0.68 9.50
C ALA A 89 -14.09 -0.41 10.09
N ALA A 90 -13.23 -0.99 9.26
CA ALA A 90 -12.30 -2.04 9.69
C ALA A 90 -11.23 -1.50 10.65
N HIS A 91 -10.64 -0.34 10.35
CA HIS A 91 -9.61 0.29 11.17
C HIS A 91 -10.14 0.74 12.52
N LYS A 92 -11.37 1.29 12.57
CA LYS A 92 -12.08 1.59 13.82
C LYS A 92 -12.23 0.32 14.66
N LYS A 93 -12.79 -0.75 14.07
CA LYS A 93 -12.99 -2.02 14.76
C LYS A 93 -11.67 -2.59 15.28
N LEU A 94 -10.61 -2.56 14.48
CA LEU A 94 -9.27 -3.03 14.89
C LEU A 94 -8.74 -2.24 16.09
N SER A 95 -8.95 -0.93 16.11
CA SER A 95 -8.48 -0.05 17.18
C SER A 95 -9.25 -0.24 18.49
N GLU A 96 -10.55 -0.57 18.41
CA GLU A 96 -11.46 -0.68 19.57
C GLU A 96 -11.57 -2.11 20.15
N LEU A 97 -11.07 -3.14 19.47
CA LEU A 97 -11.22 -4.55 19.89
C LEU A 97 -10.43 -4.96 21.14
N GLY A 98 -9.62 -4.06 21.71
CA GLY A 98 -8.84 -4.27 22.94
C GLY A 98 -9.07 -3.20 24.00
N CYS A 99 -10.17 -2.45 23.90
CA CYS A 99 -10.59 -1.42 24.86
C CYS A 99 -11.76 -1.93 25.72
#